data_AF-W5XZE1-F1
#
_entry.id   AF-W5XZE1-F1
#
_cell.length_a   1.000
_cell.length_b   1.000
_cell.length_c   1.000
_cell.angle_alpha   90.00
_cell.angle_beta   90.00
_cell.angle_gamma   90.00
#
_symmetry.space_group_name_H-M   'P 1'
#
loop_
_entity.id
_entity.type
_entity.pdbx_description
1 polymer ?
#
loop_
_entity_poly.entity_id
_entity_poly.type
_entity_poly.pdbx_seq_one_letter_code
_entity_poly.pdbx_strand_id
1 'polypeptide(L)'
;MSEPQFPTVYEFVDRLILPMYGATGSRIRSVNWSARWWAHPEAVARLDSLWRRYEYLRVNEPATFLETFLRVHADYHMRQLMSESSVFADCRREDEPTLPLPSDPIKKKETR
;
A
#
# COMPACT_ATOMS: atom_id res chain seq x y z
N MET A 1 8.90 -7.07 22.50
CA MET A 1 8.08 -6.89 21.28
C MET A 1 7.75 -8.28 20.76
N SER A 2 6.49 -8.56 20.40
CA SER A 2 6.11 -9.83 19.77
C SER A 2 6.71 -9.90 18.36
N GLU A 3 7.10 -11.10 17.91
CA GLU A 3 7.53 -11.33 16.54
C GLU A 3 6.40 -10.98 15.55
N PRO A 4 6.70 -10.30 14.43
CA PRO A 4 5.67 -9.95 13.45
C PRO A 4 5.06 -11.21 12.84
N GLN A 5 3.74 -11.21 12.65
CA GLN A 5 3.02 -12.30 11.97
C GLN A 5 3.43 -12.37 10.49
N PHE A 6 3.66 -11.22 9.87
CA PHE A 6 4.20 -11.09 8.53
C PHE A 6 5.62 -10.48 8.62
N PRO A 7 6.68 -11.25 8.31
CA PRO A 7 8.06 -10.77 8.43
C PRO A 7 8.40 -9.56 7.56
N THR A 8 7.71 -9.38 6.44
CA THR A 8 7.93 -8.28 5.50
C THR A 8 6.61 -7.73 4.96
N VAL A 9 6.65 -6.50 4.43
CA VAL A 9 5.53 -5.92 3.67
C VAL A 9 5.14 -6.80 2.47
N TYR A 10 6.08 -7.51 1.84
CA TYR A 10 5.80 -8.38 0.70
C TYR A 10 4.93 -9.57 1.11
N GLU A 11 5.28 -10.25 2.21
CA GLU A 11 4.45 -11.33 2.74
C GLU A 11 3.10 -10.84 3.22
N PHE A 12 3.04 -9.65 3.83
CA PHE A 12 1.80 -9.02 4.23
C PHE A 12 0.89 -8.74 3.02
N VAL A 13 1.46 -8.24 1.93
CA VAL A 13 0.69 -7.99 0.71
C VAL A 13 0.19 -9.29 0.10
N ASP A 14 1.08 -10.27 -0.09
CA ASP A 14 0.74 -11.54 -0.75
C ASP A 14 -0.28 -12.37 0.03
N ARG A 15 -0.18 -12.37 1.36
CA ARG A 15 -0.97 -13.28 2.21
C ARG A 15 -2.19 -12.61 2.83
N LEU A 16 -2.23 -11.28 2.94
CA LEU A 16 -3.36 -10.55 3.51
C LEU A 16 -4.02 -9.60 2.51
N ILE A 17 -3.27 -8.64 1.94
CA ILE A 17 -3.88 -7.57 1.13
C ILE A 17 -4.48 -8.10 -0.18
N LEU A 18 -3.73 -8.90 -0.94
CA LEU A 18 -4.20 -9.42 -2.23
C LEU A 18 -5.46 -10.30 -2.07
N PRO A 19 -5.52 -11.25 -1.12
CA PRO A 19 -6.76 -12.00 -0.89
C PRO A 19 -7.91 -11.14 -0.36
N MET A 20 -7.63 -10.19 0.53
CA MET A 20 -8.65 -9.39 1.21
C MET A 20 -9.34 -8.36 0.30
N TYR A 21 -8.58 -7.77 -0.63
CA TYR A 21 -9.09 -6.77 -1.58
C TYR A 21 -9.22 -7.32 -3.02
N GLY A 22 -9.19 -8.65 -3.16
CA GLY A 22 -9.43 -9.31 -4.44
C GLY A 22 -10.86 -9.12 -4.96
N ALA A 23 -11.06 -9.38 -6.24
CA ALA A 23 -12.37 -9.31 -6.90
C ALA A 23 -12.71 -10.60 -7.64
N THR A 24 -14.01 -10.89 -7.79
CA THR A 24 -14.52 -12.12 -8.41
C THR A 24 -14.96 -11.92 -9.86
N GLY A 25 -14.88 -13.00 -10.65
CA GLY A 25 -15.42 -13.06 -12.01
C GLY A 25 -14.82 -12.01 -12.94
N SER A 26 -15.65 -11.33 -13.72
CA SER A 26 -15.20 -10.29 -14.65
C SER A 26 -14.71 -9.02 -13.94
N ARG A 27 -15.06 -8.79 -12.67
CA ARG A 27 -14.67 -7.58 -11.93
C ARG A 27 -13.17 -7.50 -11.67
N ILE A 28 -12.46 -8.62 -11.64
CA ILE A 28 -10.99 -8.62 -11.47
C ILE A 28 -10.29 -7.83 -12.59
N ARG A 29 -10.85 -7.83 -13.80
CA ARG A 29 -10.32 -7.08 -14.95
C ARG A 29 -10.52 -5.57 -14.83
N SER A 30 -11.38 -5.12 -13.93
CA SER A 30 -11.67 -3.70 -13.67
C SER A 30 -11.06 -3.18 -12.37
N VAL A 31 -10.33 -4.01 -11.63
CA VAL A 31 -9.60 -3.53 -10.44
C VAL A 31 -8.36 -2.77 -10.92
N ASN A 32 -8.19 -1.56 -10.39
CA ASN A 32 -6.98 -0.76 -10.59
C ASN A 32 -5.90 -1.25 -9.63
N TRP A 33 -5.25 -2.35 -9.99
CA TRP A 33 -4.14 -2.92 -9.25
C TRP A 33 -2.96 -3.19 -10.20
N SER A 34 -1.79 -2.64 -9.87
CA SER A 34 -0.54 -2.97 -10.55
C SER A 34 0.01 -4.29 -10.02
N ALA A 35 0.23 -5.26 -10.92
CA ALA A 35 0.88 -6.52 -10.56
C ALA A 35 2.30 -6.30 -10.05
N ARG A 36 2.96 -5.20 -10.46
CA ARG A 36 4.27 -4.77 -10.00
C ARG A 36 4.17 -3.63 -8.99
N TRP A 37 3.22 -3.70 -8.05
CA TRP A 37 2.99 -2.65 -7.05
C TRP A 37 4.28 -2.18 -6.34
N TRP A 38 5.27 -3.06 -6.16
CA TRP A 38 6.57 -2.74 -5.55
C TRP A 38 7.45 -1.80 -6.38
N ALA A 39 7.16 -1.62 -7.66
CA ALA A 39 7.83 -0.66 -8.54
C ALA A 39 7.33 0.77 -8.34
N HIS A 40 6.28 0.97 -7.51
CA HIS A 40 5.65 2.25 -7.26
C HIS A 40 5.95 2.73 -5.84
N PRO A 41 6.83 3.73 -5.63
CA PRO A 41 7.25 4.16 -4.30
C PRO A 41 6.10 4.59 -3.39
N GLU A 42 5.07 5.25 -3.96
CA GLU A 42 3.87 5.61 -3.20
C GLU A 42 3.13 4.37 -2.69
N ALA A 43 3.00 3.33 -3.52
CA ALA A 43 2.34 2.10 -3.13
C ALA A 43 3.10 1.36 -2.05
N VAL A 44 4.43 1.24 -2.19
CA VAL A 44 5.29 0.65 -1.16
C VAL A 44 5.13 1.39 0.16
N ALA A 45 5.15 2.73 0.16
CA ALA A 45 5.00 3.52 1.38
C ALA A 45 3.63 3.32 2.06
N ARG A 46 2.54 3.28 1.28
CA ARG A 46 1.19 3.04 1.81
C ARG A 46 1.05 1.63 2.37
N LEU A 47 1.52 0.61 1.66
CA LEU A 47 1.42 -0.80 2.07
C LEU A 47 2.33 -1.12 3.25
N ASP A 48 3.53 -0.54 3.33
CA ASP A 48 4.42 -0.66 4.49
C ASP A 48 3.80 -0.02 5.74
N SER A 49 3.14 1.13 5.58
CA SER A 49 2.39 1.79 6.66
C SER A 49 1.24 0.91 7.17
N LEU A 50 0.48 0.29 6.25
CA LEU A 50 -0.57 -0.66 6.62
C LEU A 50 -0.01 -1.89 7.35
N TRP A 51 1.08 -2.47 6.85
CA TRP A 51 1.75 -3.62 7.48
C TRP A 51 2.17 -3.31 8.92
N ARG A 52 2.89 -2.20 9.12
CA ARG A 52 3.31 -1.77 10.45
C ARG A 52 2.12 -1.52 11.37
N ARG A 53 1.04 -0.93 10.85
CA ARG A 53 -0.16 -0.66 11.64
C ARG A 53 -0.89 -1.95 12.01
N TYR A 54 -0.95 -2.92 11.10
CA TYR A 54 -1.52 -4.24 11.35
C TYR A 54 -0.77 -4.95 12.49
N GLU A 55 0.56 -5.05 12.39
CA GLU A 55 1.38 -5.72 13.42
C GLU A 55 1.28 -5.02 14.78
N TYR A 56 1.26 -3.68 14.77
CA TYR A 56 1.03 -2.90 15.99
C TYR A 56 -0.33 -3.21 16.62
N LEU A 57 -1.41 -3.14 15.84
CA LEU A 57 -2.76 -3.37 16.35
C LEU A 57 -2.96 -4.80 16.83
N ARG A 58 -2.37 -5.80 16.14
CA ARG A 58 -2.42 -7.21 16.54
C ARG A 58 -1.91 -7.44 17.98
N VAL A 59 -0.89 -6.70 18.39
CA VAL A 59 -0.31 -6.79 19.75
C VAL A 59 -1.10 -5.96 20.76
N ASN A 60 -1.57 -4.77 20.39
CA ASN A 60 -2.16 -3.81 21.31
C ASN A 60 -3.68 -3.95 21.49
N GLU A 61 -4.38 -4.52 20.50
CA GLU A 61 -5.84 -4.70 20.48
C GLU A 61 -6.23 -6.14 20.08
N PRO A 62 -5.69 -7.20 20.73
CA PRO A 62 -5.74 -8.56 20.21
C PRO A 62 -7.15 -9.12 19.94
N ALA A 63 -8.17 -8.61 20.65
CA ALA A 63 -9.56 -9.03 20.44
C ALA A 63 -10.26 -8.33 19.26
N THR A 64 -9.82 -7.14 18.87
CA THR A 64 -10.56 -6.25 17.95
C THR A 64 -9.70 -5.63 16.85
N PHE A 65 -8.40 -5.95 16.80
CA PHE A 65 -7.43 -5.28 15.95
C PHE A 65 -7.85 -5.24 14.47
N LEU A 66 -8.50 -6.28 13.97
CA LEU A 66 -8.91 -6.38 12.58
C LEU A 66 -10.01 -5.37 12.24
N GLU A 67 -10.94 -5.13 13.17
CA GLU A 67 -12.00 -4.14 13.01
C GLU A 67 -11.41 -2.73 12.94
N THR A 68 -10.53 -2.38 13.90
CA THR A 68 -9.80 -1.11 13.90
C THR A 68 -8.94 -0.95 12.65
N PHE A 69 -8.21 -2.00 12.24
CA PHE A 69 -7.34 -2.00 11.07
C PHE A 69 -8.12 -1.70 9.80
N LEU A 70 -9.19 -2.46 9.53
CA LEU A 70 -10.00 -2.31 8.33
C LEU A 70 -10.65 -0.93 8.25
N ARG A 71 -11.41 -0.58 9.29
CA ARG A 71 -12.24 0.63 9.33
C ARG A 71 -11.40 1.91 9.26
N VAL A 72 -10.30 1.97 10.00
CA VAL A 72 -9.56 3.22 10.22
C VAL A 72 -8.40 3.37 9.23
N HIS A 73 -7.75 2.27 8.83
CA HIS A 73 -6.48 2.33 8.10
C HIS A 73 -6.59 1.71 6.71
N ALA A 74 -6.90 0.43 6.64
CA ALA A 74 -6.79 -0.36 5.42
C ALA A 74 -7.71 0.18 4.32
N ASP A 75 -8.99 0.37 4.61
CA ASP A 75 -9.97 0.80 3.61
C ASP A 75 -9.70 2.21 3.08
N TYR A 76 -9.07 3.08 3.87
CA TYR A 76 -8.65 4.39 3.40
C TYR A 76 -7.53 4.25 2.35
N HIS A 77 -6.43 3.58 2.70
CA HIS A 77 -5.28 3.43 1.82
C HIS A 77 -5.62 2.62 0.56
N MET A 78 -6.41 1.56 0.69
CA MET A 78 -6.79 0.71 -0.44
C MET A 78 -7.71 1.44 -1.42
N ARG A 79 -8.62 2.31 -0.94
CA ARG A 79 -9.41 3.18 -1.83
C ARG A 79 -8.55 4.17 -2.60
N GLN A 80 -7.47 4.68 -2.00
CA GLN A 80 -6.54 5.57 -2.69
C GLN A 80 -5.70 4.82 -3.73
N LEU A 81 -5.17 3.65 -3.38
CA LEU A 81 -4.37 2.83 -4.29
C LEU A 81 -5.16 2.35 -5.51
N MET A 82 -6.44 2.02 -5.32
CA MET A 82 -7.29 1.47 -6.38
C MET A 82 -8.25 2.50 -6.98
N SER A 83 -8.05 3.80 -6.70
CA SER A 83 -8.89 4.85 -7.30
C SER A 83 -8.66 4.94 -8.81
N GLU A 84 -9.61 5.53 -9.53
CA GLU A 84 -9.45 5.80 -10.98
C GLU A 84 -8.37 6.83 -11.30
N SER A 85 -7.95 7.63 -10.31
CA SER A 85 -6.89 8.64 -10.44
C SER A 85 -5.55 8.18 -9.87
N SER A 86 -5.40 6.88 -9.60
CA SER A 86 -4.19 6.31 -9.00
C SER A 86 -3.19 5.90 -10.08
N VAL A 87 -1.91 5.83 -9.70
CA VAL A 87 -0.85 5.26 -10.57
C VAL A 87 -1.15 3.82 -10.99
N PHE A 88 -1.93 3.07 -10.20
CA PHE A 88 -2.35 1.72 -10.57
C PHE A 88 -3.42 1.70 -11.66
N ALA A 89 -4.28 2.72 -11.74
CA ALA A 89 -5.23 2.85 -12.83
C ALA A 89 -4.51 3.07 -14.17
N ASP A 90 -3.46 3.89 -14.17
CA ASP A 90 -2.62 4.14 -15.34
C ASP A 90 -1.87 2.87 -15.78
N CYS A 91 -1.45 2.04 -14.83
CA CYS A 91 -0.72 0.79 -15.07
C CYS A 91 -1.59 -0.38 -15.55
N ARG A 92 -2.90 -0.18 -15.79
CA ARG A 92 -3.83 -1.27 -16.13
C ARG A 92 -3.58 -1.89 -17.51
N ARG A 93 -3.00 -1.12 -18.44
CA ARG A 93 -2.65 -1.59 -19.80
C ARG A 93 -1.19 -2.05 -19.88
N GLU A 94 -0.30 -1.20 -19.38
CA GLU A 94 1.13 -1.41 -19.35
C GLU A 94 1.66 -0.87 -18.02
N ASP A 95 2.42 -1.67 -17.30
CA ASP A 95 2.91 -1.33 -15.96
C ASP A 95 4.28 -0.66 -16.08
N GLU A 96 4.32 0.64 -15.79
CA GLU A 96 5.52 1.47 -15.86
C GLU A 96 5.91 2.00 -14.48
N PRO A 97 7.21 2.03 -14.13
CA PRO A 97 7.65 2.63 -12.87
C PRO A 97 7.30 4.11 -12.78
N THR A 98 6.93 4.58 -11.59
CA THR A 98 6.63 6.00 -11.35
C THR A 98 7.89 6.86 -11.47
N LEU A 99 7.76 8.02 -12.13
CA LEU A 99 8.82 9.03 -12.20
C LEU A 99 8.66 10.05 -11.07
N PRO A 100 9.75 10.52 -10.44
CA PRO A 100 9.66 11.56 -9.43
C PRO A 100 9.14 12.87 -10.02
N LEU A 101 8.37 13.61 -9.21
CA LEU A 101 7.93 14.95 -9.59
C LEU A 101 9.15 15.87 -9.84
N PRO A 102 9.11 16.73 -10.87
CA PRO A 102 10.19 17.67 -11.13
C PRO A 102 10.32 18.65 -9.96
N SER A 103 11.56 18.95 -9.57
CA SER A 103 11.86 19.91 -8.51
C SER A 103 13.19 20.61 -8.79
N ASP A 104 13.21 21.92 -8.61
CA ASP A 104 14.46 22.69 -8.65
C ASP A 104 15.35 22.34 -7.44
N PRO A 105 16.68 22.34 -7.61
CA PRO A 105 17.59 22.05 -6.50
C PRO A 105 17.46 23.09 -5.38
N ILE A 106 17.43 22.62 -4.13
CA ILE A 106 17.53 23.49 -2.96
C ILE A 106 18.92 24.14 -2.97
N LYS A 107 18.98 25.45 -3.18
CA LYS A 107 20.22 26.22 -3.01
C LYS A 107 20.66 26.11 -1.54
N LYS A 108 21.70 25.32 -1.26
CA LYS A 108 22.31 25.28 0.06
C LYS A 108 22.89 26.66 0.35
N LYS A 109 22.43 27.31 1.43
CA LYS A 109 23.17 28.47 1.98
C LYS A 109 24.49 27.93 2.54
N GLU A 110 25.61 28.39 2.00
CA GLU A 110 26.93 28.08 2.55
C GLU A 110 27.00 28.70 3.95
N THR A 111 27.07 27.84 4.97
CA THR A 111 27.36 28.27 6.34
C THR A 111 28.86 28.56 6.41
N ARG A 112 29.20 29.84 6.60
CA ARG A 112 30.57 30.31 6.84
C ARG A 112 30.97 30.09 8.29
#